data_AF-A0AB34XUQ7-F1
#
_entry.id   AF-A0AB34XUQ7-F1
#
_cell.length_a   1.000
_cell.length_b   1.000
_cell.length_c   1.000
_cell.angle_alpha   90.00
_cell.angle_beta   90.00
_cell.angle_gamma   90.00
#
_symmetry.space_group_name_H-M   'P 1'
#
loop_
_entity.id
_entity.type
_entity.pdbx_description
1 polymer ?
#
loop_
_entity_poly.entity_id
_entity_poly.type
_entity_poly.pdbx_seq_one_letter_code
_entity_poly.pdbx_strand_id
1 'polypeptide(L)'
;MTIQQVMTQKRRLRRAAGLLAVEHHAAGSTPDGMSIQAHAESIYQDGIHQAEDTAAAGAMSWVAAATLIVSTYEQLITDMQEAGKP
;
A
#
# COMPACT_ATOMS: atom_id res chain seq x y z
N MET A 1 0.58 -16.78 14.00
CA MET A 1 0.74 -16.19 12.65
C MET A 1 1.47 -17.19 11.78
N THR A 2 0.95 -17.54 10.61
CA THR A 2 1.63 -18.49 9.70
C THR A 2 2.40 -17.76 8.61
N ILE A 3 3.48 -18.36 8.13
CA ILE A 3 4.25 -17.84 6.98
C ILE A 3 3.33 -17.63 5.76
N GLN A 4 2.35 -18.51 5.57
CA GLN A 4 1.36 -18.38 4.48
C GLN A 4 0.50 -17.12 4.60
N GLN A 5 0.11 -16.72 5.81
CA GLN A 5 -0.65 -15.48 6.05
C GLN A 5 0.19 -14.25 5.71
N VAL A 6 1.47 -14.23 6.13
CA VAL A 6 2.41 -13.14 5.83
C VAL A 6 2.60 -13.00 4.32
N MET A 7 2.89 -14.11 3.62
CA MET A 7 3.07 -14.09 2.15
C MET A 7 1.81 -13.66 1.40
N THR A 8 0.63 -14.00 1.92
CA THR A 8 -0.64 -13.56 1.35
C THR A 8 -0.81 -12.05 1.49
N GLN A 9 -0.54 -11.47 2.67
CA GLN A 9 -0.64 -10.03 2.84
C GLN A 9 0.44 -9.26 2.08
N LYS A 10 1.68 -9.77 1.98
CA LYS A 10 2.71 -9.15 1.13
C LYS A 10 2.26 -9.03 -0.33
N ARG A 11 1.62 -10.08 -0.87
CA ARG A 11 1.04 -10.02 -2.24
C ARG A 11 -0.09 -9.00 -2.37
N ARG A 12 -0.96 -8.90 -1.35
CA ARG A 12 -2.04 -7.90 -1.33
C ARG A 12 -1.50 -6.47 -1.26
N LEU A 13 -0.56 -6.20 -0.36
CA LEU A 13 0.16 -4.92 -0.26
C LEU A 13 0.80 -4.55 -1.59
N ARG A 14 1.52 -5.49 -2.22
CA ARG A 14 2.19 -5.26 -3.50
C ARG A 14 1.22 -4.84 -4.60
N ARG A 15 0.07 -5.53 -4.68
CA ARG A 15 -0.98 -5.22 -5.65
C ARG A 15 -1.61 -3.86 -5.38
N ALA A 16 -1.99 -3.60 -4.13
CA ALA A 16 -2.62 -2.34 -3.73
C ALA A 16 -1.68 -1.14 -3.96
N ALA A 17 -0.40 -1.27 -3.60
CA ALA A 17 0.61 -0.24 -3.86
C ALA A 17 0.79 0.04 -5.36
N GLY A 18 0.78 -0.99 -6.20
CA GLY A 18 0.85 -0.83 -7.66
C GLY A 18 -0.36 -0.09 -8.22
N LEU A 19 -1.57 -0.42 -7.77
CA LEU A 19 -2.79 0.28 -8.18
C LEU A 19 -2.79 1.73 -7.69
N LEU A 20 -2.42 1.97 -6.44
CA LEU A 20 -2.37 3.32 -5.87
C LEU A 20 -1.34 4.20 -6.61
N ALA A 21 -0.18 3.66 -6.98
CA ALA A 21 0.79 4.39 -7.79
C ALA A 21 0.26 4.76 -9.18
N VAL A 22 -0.59 3.93 -9.79
CA VAL A 22 -1.25 4.24 -11.06
C VAL A 22 -2.24 5.40 -10.89
N GLU A 23 -3.06 5.38 -9.83
CA GLU A 23 -3.98 6.48 -9.54
C GLU A 23 -3.22 7.79 -9.28
N HIS A 24 -2.14 7.75 -8.50
CA HIS A 24 -1.27 8.92 -8.30
C HIS A 24 -0.70 9.46 -9.61
N HIS A 25 -0.30 8.57 -10.51
CA HIS A 25 0.20 8.99 -11.82
C HIS A 25 -0.89 9.63 -12.68
N ALA A 26 -2.08 9.04 -12.71
CA ALA A 26 -3.22 9.60 -13.44
C ALA A 26 -3.61 10.98 -12.90
N ALA A 27 -3.49 11.20 -11.59
CA ALA A 27 -3.71 12.49 -10.94
C ALA A 27 -2.53 13.48 -11.07
N GLY A 28 -1.43 13.10 -11.74
CA GLY A 28 -0.23 13.95 -11.87
C GLY A 28 0.54 14.16 -10.55
N SER A 29 0.36 13.25 -9.59
CA SER A 29 0.94 13.31 -8.23
C SER A 29 2.02 12.26 -7.97
N THR A 30 2.49 11.56 -9.01
CA THR A 30 3.72 10.76 -8.89
C THR A 30 4.90 11.69 -8.60
N PRO A 31 5.75 11.38 -7.59
CA PRO A 31 6.91 12.21 -7.27
C PRO A 31 7.83 12.44 -8.46
N ASP A 32 8.37 13.67 -8.55
CA ASP A 32 9.27 14.07 -9.63
C ASP A 32 10.47 13.14 -9.76
N GLY A 33 10.78 12.74 -11.00
CA GLY A 33 11.88 11.85 -11.31
C GLY A 33 11.63 10.37 -11.00
N MET A 34 10.47 10.00 -10.43
CA MET A 34 10.10 8.60 -10.23
C MET A 34 9.26 8.05 -11.40
N SER A 35 9.58 6.83 -11.82
CA SER A 35 8.65 6.05 -12.65
C SER A 35 7.48 5.54 -11.80
N ILE A 36 6.36 5.20 -12.44
CA ILE A 36 5.21 4.57 -11.75
C ILE A 36 5.66 3.31 -10.99
N GLN A 37 6.56 2.51 -11.59
CA GLN A 37 7.10 1.31 -10.96
C GLN A 37 7.92 1.63 -9.71
N ALA A 38 8.76 2.67 -9.75
CA ALA A 38 9.55 3.10 -8.59
C ALA A 38 8.64 3.63 -7.48
N HIS A 39 7.61 4.39 -7.84
CA HIS A 39 6.63 4.88 -6.88
C HIS A 39 5.83 3.74 -6.23
N ALA A 40 5.38 2.76 -7.01
CA ALA A 40 4.74 1.55 -6.51
C ALA A 40 5.63 0.74 -5.56
N GLU A 41 6.93 0.64 -5.85
CA GLU A 41 7.90 0.00 -4.95
C GLU A 41 8.00 0.78 -3.64
N SER A 42 8.11 2.11 -3.69
CA SER A 42 8.19 2.96 -2.50
C SER A 42 6.98 2.77 -1.59
N ILE A 43 5.76 2.88 -2.14
CA ILE A 43 4.51 2.68 -1.39
C ILE A 43 4.43 1.28 -0.77
N TYR A 44 4.91 0.26 -1.50
CA TYR A 44 4.97 -1.10 -0.99
C TYR A 44 5.94 -1.23 0.19
N GLN A 45 7.17 -0.73 0.06
CA GLN A 45 8.17 -0.80 1.13
C GLN A 45 7.75 -0.01 2.36
N ASP A 46 7.17 1.17 2.18
CA ASP A 46 6.62 1.96 3.28
C ASP A 46 5.52 1.20 4.02
N GLY A 47 4.64 0.50 3.29
CA GLY A 47 3.61 -0.35 3.90
C GLY A 47 4.18 -1.57 4.65
N ILE A 48 5.30 -2.14 4.18
CA ILE A 48 6.02 -3.20 4.90
C ILE A 48 6.61 -2.65 6.21
N HIS A 49 7.34 -1.54 6.15
CA HIS A 49 7.95 -0.92 7.32
C HIS A 49 6.90 -0.52 8.36
N GLN A 50 5.79 0.10 7.95
CA GLN A 50 4.69 0.44 8.88
C GLN A 50 4.10 -0.80 9.57
N ALA A 51 3.93 -1.90 8.84
CA ALA A 51 3.45 -3.15 9.43
C ALA A 51 4.47 -3.76 10.42
N GLU A 52 5.77 -3.64 10.13
CA GLU A 52 6.87 -4.06 11.00
C GLU A 52 6.94 -3.22 12.27
N ASP A 53 6.92 -1.89 12.16
CA ASP A 53 6.95 -0.96 13.28
C ASP A 53 5.75 -1.14 14.21
N THR A 54 4.56 -1.28 13.64
CA THR A 54 3.33 -1.52 14.41
C THR A 54 3.39 -2.85 15.17
N ALA A 55 3.97 -3.88 14.54
CA ALA A 55 4.16 -5.18 15.18
C ALA A 55 5.24 -5.15 16.27
N ALA A 56 6.34 -4.44 16.03
CA ALA A 56 7.43 -4.27 16.98
C ALA A 56 7.00 -3.47 18.22
N ALA A 57 6.11 -2.49 18.04
CA ALA A 57 5.50 -1.73 19.13
C ALA A 57 4.51 -2.57 19.98
N GLY A 58 4.19 -3.79 19.57
CA GLY A 58 3.26 -4.68 20.28
C GLY A 58 1.78 -4.27 20.16
N ALA A 59 1.46 -3.29 19.32
CA ALA A 59 0.10 -2.77 19.16
C ALA A 59 -0.84 -3.79 18.47
N MET A 60 -0.32 -4.54 17.49
CA MET A 60 -1.03 -5.65 16.84
C MET A 60 -0.06 -6.58 16.11
N SER A 61 -0.56 -7.72 15.63
CA SER A 61 0.26 -8.62 14.81
C SER A 61 0.57 -7.99 13.44
N TRP A 62 1.73 -8.31 12.86
CA TRP A 62 2.12 -7.84 11.52
C TRP A 62 1.03 -8.06 10.45
N VAL A 63 0.36 -9.22 10.47
CA VAL A 63 -0.73 -9.53 9.52
C VAL A 63 -1.94 -8.62 9.71
N ALA A 64 -2.26 -8.25 10.95
CA ALA A 64 -3.33 -7.30 11.23
C ALA A 64 -2.96 -5.89 10.75
N ALA A 65 -1.73 -5.44 11.03
CA ALA A 65 -1.24 -4.15 10.56
C ALA A 65 -1.23 -4.07 9.02
N ALA A 66 -0.66 -5.07 8.35
CA ALA A 66 -0.67 -5.17 6.90
C ALA A 66 -2.09 -5.19 6.31
N THR A 67 -3.06 -5.80 7.00
CA THR A 67 -4.47 -5.79 6.56
C THR A 67 -5.05 -4.37 6.58
N LEU A 68 -4.81 -3.61 7.65
CA LEU A 68 -5.28 -2.23 7.77
C LEU A 68 -4.63 -1.32 6.72
N ILE A 69 -3.34 -1.50 6.47
CA ILE A 69 -2.61 -0.73 5.44
C ILE A 69 -3.16 -1.05 4.05
N VAL A 70 -3.40 -2.32 3.72
CA VAL A 70 -4.04 -2.70 2.44
C VAL A 70 -5.40 -2.05 2.31
N SER A 71 -6.25 -2.12 3.34
CA SER A 71 -7.58 -1.49 3.29
C SER A 71 -7.50 0.03 3.15
N THR A 72 -6.48 0.66 3.73
CA THR A 72 -6.23 2.10 3.56
C THR A 72 -5.85 2.41 2.12
N TYR A 73 -4.96 1.62 1.50
CA TYR A 73 -4.60 1.80 0.09
C TYR A 73 -5.82 1.57 -0.83
N GLU A 74 -6.63 0.54 -0.57
CA GLU A 74 -7.86 0.26 -1.32
C GLU A 74 -8.87 1.42 -1.21
N GLN A 75 -9.00 2.05 -0.04
CA GLN A 75 -9.84 3.22 0.14
C GLN A 75 -9.30 4.43 -0.63
N LEU A 76 -8.00 4.73 -0.52
CA LEU A 76 -7.37 5.84 -1.23
C LEU A 76 -7.53 5.71 -2.74
N ILE A 77 -7.36 4.50 -3.28
CA ILE A 77 -7.62 4.21 -4.71
C ILE A 77 -9.05 4.60 -5.08
N THR A 78 -10.03 4.16 -4.27
CA THR A 78 -11.44 4.44 -4.52
C THR A 78 -11.72 5.95 -4.47
N ASP A 79 -11.22 6.65 -3.46
CA ASP A 79 -11.40 8.09 -3.28
C ASP A 79 -10.80 8.87 -4.46
N MET A 80 -9.62 8.48 -4.94
CA MET A 80 -8.97 9.11 -6.09
C MET A 80 -9.73 8.86 -7.39
N GLN A 81 -10.23 7.64 -7.59
CA GLN A 81 -11.08 7.30 -8.73
C GLN A 81 -12.41 8.06 -8.72
N GLU A 82 -12.97 8.34 -7.54
CA GLU A 82 -14.17 9.17 -7.41
C GLU A 82 -13.89 10.64 -7.68
N ALA A 83 -12.78 11.18 -7.17
CA ALA A 83 -12.37 12.56 -7.43
C ALA A 83 -12.02 12.82 -8.91
N GLY A 84 -11.58 11.79 -9.65
CA GLY A 84 -11.28 11.86 -11.07
C GLY A 84 -12.49 11.73 -12.01
N LYS A 85 -13.70 11.52 -11.49
CA LYS A 85 -14.93 11.49 -12.30
C LYS A 85 -15.40 12.92 -12.58
N PRO A 86 -15.78 13.25 -13.84
CA PRO A 86 -16.27 14.57 -14.23
C PRO A 86 -17.64 14.91 -13.60
#